data_AF-A0AAD5LZK2-F1
#
_entry.id   AF-A0AAD5LZK2-F1
#
_cell.length_a   1.000
_cell.length_b   1.000
_cell.length_c   1.000
_cell.angle_alpha   90.00
_cell.angle_beta   90.00
_cell.angle_gamma   90.00
#
_symmetry.space_group_name_H-M   'P 1'
#
loop_
_entity.id
_entity.type
_entity.pdbx_description
1 polymer ?
#
loop_
_entity_poly.entity_id
_entity_poly.type
_entity_poly.pdbx_seq_one_letter_code
_entity_poly.pdbx_strand_id
1 'polypeptide(L)'
;MLAPQPQGRDQLDAYVWRLRVQREHEVAVELAKQLQREAKEKRARERNESWERLPAKFKTGFEVGNAVWLYYPRVKAGLARKLAHAWHGPFRIAEKSDDYRVKLAVDGTPYRISPWVHVSRLKPRVLEDERPASAAVAELPEEDDWDASLLPEDSWQADESANEYEVERILDVRWSANRTRSQARRKEYLIKWTGYAEPSWVPITQLNCGRMLHEFDKSAKARSRFAAMQAGDDAGDPAD
;
A
#
# COMPACT_ATOMS: atom_id res chain seq x y z
N MET A 1 13.36 -39.99 -34.14
CA MET A 1 13.65 -41.29 -33.49
C MET A 1 12.32 -42.00 -33.29
N LEU A 2 12.05 -43.06 -34.06
CA LEU A 2 10.79 -43.80 -34.01
C LEU A 2 10.80 -44.71 -32.78
N ALA A 3 9.74 -44.65 -31.96
CA ALA A 3 9.59 -45.51 -30.79
C ALA A 3 9.42 -46.99 -31.22
N PRO A 4 9.92 -47.97 -30.43
CA PRO A 4 9.80 -49.39 -30.74
C PRO A 4 8.32 -49.81 -30.79
N GLN A 5 7.98 -50.72 -31.72
CA GLN A 5 6.60 -51.21 -31.86
C GLN A 5 6.17 -52.02 -30.63
N PRO A 6 4.96 -51.79 -30.10
CA PRO A 6 4.43 -52.55 -28.97
C PRO A 6 4.13 -54.00 -29.38
N GLN A 7 4.73 -54.96 -28.67
CA GLN A 7 4.49 -56.39 -28.88
C GLN A 7 3.50 -56.89 -27.82
N GLY A 8 2.21 -56.95 -28.18
CA GLY A 8 1.11 -57.46 -27.34
C GLY A 8 -0.17 -56.65 -27.47
N ARG A 9 -1.35 -57.30 -27.40
CA ARG A 9 -2.67 -56.63 -27.51
C ARG A 9 -2.85 -55.51 -26.48
N ASP A 10 -2.48 -55.76 -25.22
CA ASP A 10 -2.57 -54.77 -24.14
C ASP A 10 -1.65 -53.55 -24.36
N GLN A 11 -0.49 -53.74 -24.99
CA GLN A 11 0.43 -52.65 -25.30
C GLN A 11 -0.05 -51.80 -26.49
N LEU A 12 -0.75 -52.41 -27.44
CA LEU A 12 -1.38 -51.71 -28.56
C LEU A 12 -2.54 -50.82 -28.06
N ASP A 13 -3.37 -51.32 -27.17
CA ASP A 13 -4.47 -50.54 -26.59
C ASP A 13 -3.95 -49.36 -25.75
N ALA A 14 -2.92 -49.56 -24.95
CA ALA A 14 -2.25 -48.48 -24.21
C ALA A 14 -1.57 -47.45 -25.12
N TYR A 15 -1.06 -47.87 -26.28
CA TYR A 15 -0.47 -46.98 -27.27
C TYR A 15 -1.53 -46.13 -27.98
N VAL A 16 -2.64 -46.76 -28.41
CA VAL A 16 -3.77 -46.07 -29.04
C VAL A 16 -4.42 -45.08 -28.06
N TRP A 17 -4.55 -45.45 -26.79
CA TRP A 17 -5.06 -44.56 -25.74
C TRP A 17 -4.17 -43.32 -25.57
N ARG A 18 -2.84 -43.50 -25.48
CA ARG A 18 -1.89 -42.38 -25.36
C ARG A 18 -1.95 -41.44 -26.57
N LEU A 19 -2.03 -41.99 -27.78
CA LEU A 19 -2.17 -41.17 -28.99
C LEU A 19 -3.48 -40.38 -29.02
N ARG A 20 -4.59 -40.98 -28.57
CA ARG A 20 -5.88 -40.27 -28.47
C ARG A 20 -5.80 -39.13 -27.46
N VAL A 21 -5.32 -39.40 -26.25
CA VAL A 21 -5.18 -38.39 -25.20
C VAL A 21 -4.24 -37.26 -25.63
N GLN A 22 -3.14 -37.59 -26.31
CA GLN A 22 -2.21 -36.57 -26.81
C GLN A 22 -2.86 -35.69 -27.88
N ARG A 23 -3.63 -36.27 -28.82
CA ARG A 23 -4.39 -35.49 -29.81
C ARG A 23 -5.43 -34.58 -29.16
N GLU A 24 -6.17 -35.09 -28.19
CA GLU A 24 -7.17 -34.29 -27.45
C GLU A 24 -6.50 -33.13 -26.68
N HIS A 25 -5.32 -33.39 -26.08
CA HIS A 25 -4.53 -32.36 -25.44
C HIS A 25 -4.04 -31.29 -26.43
N GLU A 26 -3.52 -31.69 -27.59
CA GLU A 26 -3.07 -30.77 -28.64
C GLU A 26 -4.22 -29.89 -29.14
N VAL A 27 -5.39 -30.48 -29.38
CA VAL A 27 -6.60 -29.74 -29.77
C VAL A 27 -7.02 -28.75 -28.69
N ALA A 28 -7.03 -29.16 -27.42
CA ALA A 28 -7.37 -28.29 -26.30
C ALA A 28 -6.38 -27.12 -26.15
N VAL A 29 -5.07 -27.36 -26.36
CA VAL A 29 -4.04 -26.33 -26.31
C VAL A 29 -4.21 -25.31 -27.44
N GLU A 30 -4.49 -25.75 -28.66
CA GLU A 30 -4.74 -24.84 -29.78
C GLU A 30 -6.00 -24.01 -29.57
N LEU A 31 -7.08 -24.61 -29.07
CA LEU A 31 -8.30 -23.89 -28.70
C LEU A 31 -8.02 -22.85 -27.62
N ALA A 32 -7.26 -23.20 -26.58
CA ALA A 32 -6.88 -22.26 -25.52
C ALA A 32 -6.05 -21.09 -26.05
N LYS A 33 -5.11 -21.33 -26.98
CA LYS A 33 -4.33 -20.27 -27.64
C LYS A 33 -5.22 -19.34 -28.46
N GLN A 34 -6.19 -19.89 -29.20
CA GLN A 34 -7.15 -19.10 -29.98
C GLN A 34 -7.99 -18.21 -29.07
N LEU A 35 -8.59 -18.76 -28.01
CA LEU A 35 -9.35 -17.98 -27.02
C LEU A 35 -8.50 -16.90 -26.35
N GLN A 36 -7.23 -17.20 -26.05
CA GLN A 36 -6.29 -16.20 -25.52
C GLN A 36 -6.02 -15.07 -26.54
N ARG A 37 -5.90 -15.37 -27.83
CA ARG A 37 -5.73 -14.35 -28.89
C ARG A 37 -6.98 -13.48 -28.99
N GLU A 38 -8.16 -14.08 -29.10
CA GLU A 38 -9.43 -13.35 -29.16
C GLU A 38 -9.65 -12.46 -27.93
N ALA A 39 -9.37 -12.97 -26.73
CA ALA A 39 -9.48 -12.19 -25.49
C ALA A 39 -8.45 -11.04 -25.44
N LYS A 40 -7.24 -11.23 -25.98
CA LYS A 40 -6.25 -10.16 -26.09
C LYS A 40 -6.69 -9.10 -27.09
N GLU A 41 -7.24 -9.50 -28.24
CA GLU A 41 -7.76 -8.58 -29.26
C GLU A 41 -8.98 -7.81 -28.78
N LYS A 42 -9.91 -8.47 -28.06
CA LYS A 42 -11.06 -7.81 -27.46
C LYS A 42 -10.62 -6.77 -26.43
N ARG A 43 -9.70 -7.12 -25.52
CA ARG A 43 -9.12 -6.17 -24.56
C ARG A 43 -8.36 -5.02 -25.24
N ALA A 44 -7.69 -5.29 -26.36
CA ALA A 44 -7.00 -4.25 -27.13
C ALA A 44 -8.02 -3.29 -27.77
N ARG A 45 -9.09 -3.82 -28.39
CA ARG A 45 -10.18 -3.02 -28.97
C ARG A 45 -10.87 -2.15 -27.91
N GLU A 46 -11.29 -2.74 -26.80
CA GLU A 46 -11.91 -2.00 -25.69
C GLU A 46 -11.01 -0.87 -25.18
N ARG A 47 -9.69 -1.12 -25.09
CA ARG A 47 -8.74 -0.08 -24.69
C ARG A 47 -8.61 1.02 -25.74
N ASN A 48 -8.54 0.68 -27.02
CA ASN A 48 -8.49 1.67 -28.10
C ASN A 48 -9.77 2.50 -28.14
N GLU A 49 -10.94 1.87 -28.06
CA GLU A 49 -12.25 2.55 -27.98
C GLU A 49 -12.34 3.48 -26.75
N SER A 50 -11.89 3.02 -25.58
CA SER A 50 -11.87 3.85 -24.38
C SER A 50 -11.01 5.10 -24.57
N TRP A 51 -9.95 5.01 -25.37
CA TRP A 51 -9.06 6.12 -25.70
C TRP A 51 -9.67 7.04 -26.77
N GLU A 52 -10.36 6.49 -27.76
CA GLU A 52 -11.12 7.27 -28.73
C GLU A 52 -12.20 8.13 -28.06
N ARG A 53 -12.88 7.58 -27.04
CA ARG A 53 -13.88 8.27 -26.21
C ARG A 53 -13.29 9.35 -25.30
N LEU A 54 -11.97 9.37 -25.06
CA LEU A 54 -11.37 10.46 -24.28
C LEU A 54 -11.51 11.78 -25.03
N PRO A 55 -11.85 12.87 -24.33
CA PRO A 55 -12.11 14.15 -24.97
C PRO A 55 -10.82 14.67 -25.64
N ALA A 56 -10.98 15.30 -26.81
CA ALA A 56 -9.88 15.71 -27.69
C ALA A 56 -8.80 16.56 -26.99
N LYS A 57 -9.16 17.27 -25.91
CA LYS A 57 -8.24 17.98 -25.01
C LYS A 57 -7.07 17.12 -24.49
N PHE A 58 -7.26 15.82 -24.28
CA PHE A 58 -6.19 14.91 -23.90
C PHE A 58 -5.36 14.42 -25.09
N LYS A 59 -5.88 14.51 -26.31
CA LYS A 59 -5.18 14.14 -27.55
C LYS A 59 -4.33 15.30 -28.10
N THR A 60 -4.75 16.54 -27.88
CA THR A 60 -4.11 17.75 -28.41
C THR A 60 -3.06 18.39 -27.49
N GLY A 61 -2.95 17.97 -26.23
CA GLY A 61 -2.03 18.59 -25.26
C GLY A 61 -0.54 18.20 -25.35
N PHE A 62 -0.16 17.37 -26.32
CA PHE A 62 1.19 16.77 -26.42
C PHE A 62 1.93 17.26 -27.66
N GLU A 63 2.28 18.54 -27.67
CA GLU A 63 3.15 19.13 -28.69
C GLU A 63 4.62 19.02 -28.30
N VAL A 64 5.49 19.14 -29.30
CA VAL A 64 6.95 19.14 -29.09
C VAL A 64 7.33 20.36 -28.26
N GLY A 65 8.07 20.14 -27.17
CA GLY A 65 8.44 21.18 -26.22
C GLY A 65 7.58 21.24 -24.96
N ASN A 66 6.39 20.63 -24.94
CA ASN A 66 5.54 20.62 -23.74
C ASN A 66 6.20 19.85 -22.59
N ALA A 67 6.05 20.39 -21.38
CA ALA A 67 6.46 19.72 -20.15
C ALA A 67 5.38 18.71 -19.74
N VAL A 68 5.79 17.46 -19.53
CA VAL A 68 4.90 16.34 -19.21
C VAL A 68 5.43 15.55 -18.03
N TRP A 69 4.51 15.03 -17.22
CA TRP A 69 4.79 14.10 -16.15
C TRP A 69 4.74 12.68 -16.66
N LEU A 70 5.73 11.85 -16.31
CA LEU A 70 5.78 10.45 -16.70
C LEU A 70 5.33 9.53 -15.56
N TYR A 71 4.42 8.60 -15.86
CA TYR A 71 4.09 7.50 -14.97
C TYR A 71 5.18 6.43 -14.98
N TYR A 72 5.88 6.29 -13.85
CA TYR A 72 6.91 5.29 -13.61
C TYR A 72 6.64 4.54 -12.30
N PRO A 73 6.04 3.34 -12.35
CA PRO A 73 5.56 2.63 -11.15
C PRO A 73 6.65 1.90 -10.37
N ARG A 74 7.93 2.07 -10.72
CA ARG A 74 9.01 1.39 -9.99
C ARG A 74 9.30 2.12 -8.69
N VAL A 75 9.26 1.35 -7.62
CA VAL A 75 9.54 1.82 -6.27
C VAL A 75 10.96 1.40 -5.90
N LYS A 76 11.71 2.26 -5.22
CA LYS A 76 13.01 1.88 -4.65
C LYS A 76 12.81 0.72 -3.67
N ALA A 77 13.69 -0.28 -3.70
CA ALA A 77 13.63 -1.38 -2.76
C ALA A 77 13.67 -0.85 -1.32
N GLY A 78 12.74 -1.30 -0.48
CA GLY A 78 12.58 -0.83 0.90
C GLY A 78 11.53 0.27 1.12
N LEU A 79 11.02 0.91 0.06
CA LEU A 79 9.91 1.87 0.16
C LEU A 79 8.58 1.18 -0.15
N ALA A 80 7.55 1.42 0.67
CA ALA A 80 6.21 0.91 0.41
C ALA A 80 5.60 1.62 -0.81
N ARG A 81 4.88 0.90 -1.67
CA ARG A 81 4.25 1.46 -2.87
C ARG A 81 3.31 2.63 -2.59
N LYS A 82 2.74 2.69 -1.38
CA LYS A 82 1.88 3.80 -0.92
C LYS A 82 2.62 5.13 -0.73
N LEU A 83 3.91 5.05 -0.42
CA LEU A 83 4.77 6.22 -0.16
C LEU A 83 5.59 6.62 -1.39
N ALA A 84 5.45 5.89 -2.51
CA ALA A 84 6.23 6.13 -3.70
C ALA A 84 5.52 7.11 -4.64
N HIS A 85 6.23 8.15 -5.09
CA HIS A 85 5.75 9.03 -6.14
C HIS A 85 5.73 8.26 -7.47
N ALA A 86 4.54 7.91 -7.97
CA ALA A 86 4.42 7.18 -9.23
C ALA A 86 4.58 8.09 -10.47
N TRP A 87 4.35 9.39 -10.32
CA TRP A 87 4.50 10.40 -11.37
C TRP A 87 5.81 11.14 -11.19
N HIS A 88 6.67 11.07 -12.21
CA HIS A 88 8.02 11.59 -12.16
C HIS A 88 8.16 12.75 -13.12
N GLY A 89 8.82 13.80 -12.62
CA GLY A 89 9.53 14.89 -13.31
C GLY A 89 8.79 15.64 -14.43
N PRO A 90 9.06 16.94 -14.60
CA PRO A 90 8.76 17.58 -15.87
C PRO A 90 9.76 17.10 -16.92
N PHE A 91 9.35 16.16 -17.76
CA PHE A 91 10.07 15.79 -18.98
C PHE A 91 9.61 16.67 -20.14
N ARG A 92 10.51 17.04 -21.04
CA ARG A 92 10.13 17.74 -22.27
C ARG A 92 9.91 16.74 -23.39
N ILE A 93 8.90 16.97 -24.21
CA ILE A 93 8.69 16.21 -25.44
C ILE A 93 9.73 16.69 -26.47
N ALA A 94 10.61 15.78 -26.91
CA ALA A 94 11.63 16.07 -27.93
C ALA A 94 11.10 15.87 -29.35
N GLU A 95 10.28 14.84 -29.56
CA GLU A 95 9.80 14.44 -30.88
C GLU A 95 8.46 13.69 -30.75
N LYS A 96 7.53 13.92 -31.67
CA LYS A 96 6.29 13.15 -31.80
C LYS A 96 6.37 12.36 -33.11
N SER A 97 6.41 11.03 -33.03
CA SER A 97 6.43 10.17 -34.23
C SER A 97 5.05 9.63 -34.57
N ASP A 98 4.20 9.37 -33.57
CA ASP A 98 2.88 8.79 -33.73
C ASP A 98 1.88 9.55 -32.85
N ASP A 99 0.58 9.43 -33.10
CA ASP A 99 -0.46 10.02 -32.24
C ASP A 99 -0.43 9.45 -30.83
N TYR A 100 0.19 8.27 -30.68
CA TYR A 100 0.24 7.50 -29.45
C TYR A 100 1.62 7.45 -28.81
N ARG A 101 2.69 7.75 -29.54
CA ARG A 101 4.07 7.57 -29.08
C ARG A 101 4.87 8.85 -29.20
N VAL A 102 5.44 9.24 -28.07
CA VAL A 102 6.18 10.47 -27.89
C VAL A 102 7.57 10.15 -27.38
N LYS A 103 8.57 10.85 -27.90
CA LYS A 103 9.95 10.77 -27.43
C LYS A 103 10.19 11.84 -26.38
N LEU A 104 10.55 11.44 -25.18
CA LEU A 104 10.93 12.32 -24.09
C LEU A 104 12.42 12.68 -24.20
N ALA A 105 12.76 13.94 -23.91
CA ALA A 105 14.13 14.36 -23.65
C ALA A 105 14.54 13.82 -22.27
N VAL A 106 15.28 12.72 -22.25
CA VAL A 106 15.78 12.05 -21.02
C VAL A 106 17.19 12.51 -20.67
N ASP A 107 17.82 13.30 -21.54
CA ASP A 107 19.19 13.78 -21.41
C ASP A 107 19.34 14.65 -20.15
N GLY A 108 20.20 14.21 -19.23
CA GLY A 108 20.47 14.90 -17.95
C GLY A 108 19.64 14.45 -16.75
N THR A 109 18.72 13.49 -16.91
CA THR A 109 17.97 12.94 -15.77
C THR A 109 18.63 11.68 -15.21
N PRO A 110 18.57 11.41 -13.88
CA PRO A 110 19.14 10.19 -13.29
C PRO A 110 18.33 8.92 -13.62
N TYR A 111 17.28 9.04 -14.43
CA TYR A 111 16.36 7.96 -14.73
C TYR A 111 16.77 7.21 -16.00
N ARG A 112 16.90 5.88 -15.90
CA ARG A 112 17.07 4.99 -17.05
C ARG A 112 15.71 4.66 -17.68
N ILE A 113 15.12 5.64 -18.35
CA ILE A 113 13.82 5.52 -19.03
C ILE A 113 14.04 5.34 -20.53
N SER A 114 13.19 4.54 -21.18
CA SER A 114 13.16 4.46 -22.64
C SER A 114 12.71 5.80 -23.24
N PRO A 115 13.44 6.39 -24.20
CA PRO A 115 13.06 7.69 -24.78
C PRO A 115 11.64 7.69 -25.36
N TRP A 116 11.22 6.58 -25.98
CA TRP A 116 9.88 6.41 -26.50
C TRP A 116 8.89 5.95 -25.42
N VAL A 117 7.83 6.72 -25.23
CA VAL A 117 6.76 6.43 -24.26
C VAL A 117 5.39 6.63 -24.90
N HIS A 118 4.40 5.84 -24.47
CA HIS A 118 3.01 6.01 -24.88
C HIS A 118 2.32 7.18 -24.15
N VAL A 119 1.52 7.97 -24.85
CA VAL A 119 0.81 9.16 -24.32
C VAL A 119 -0.06 8.87 -23.08
N SER A 120 -0.63 7.67 -22.94
CA SER A 120 -1.38 7.27 -21.73
C SER A 120 -0.55 7.24 -20.44
N ARG A 121 0.78 7.14 -20.55
CA ARG A 121 1.69 7.23 -19.40
C ARG A 121 2.15 8.65 -19.14
N LEU A 122 1.72 9.61 -19.95
CA LEU A 122 2.06 11.01 -19.83
C LEU A 122 0.85 11.77 -19.27
N LYS A 123 1.13 12.72 -18.39
CA LYS A 123 0.16 13.75 -18.02
C LYS A 123 0.70 15.10 -18.47
N PRO A 124 -0.11 15.94 -19.14
CA PRO A 124 0.32 17.30 -19.44
C PRO A 124 0.58 18.02 -18.11
N ARG A 125 1.71 18.72 -18.00
CA ARG A 125 1.88 19.66 -16.90
C ARG A 125 1.00 20.85 -17.23
N VAL A 126 -0.06 21.04 -16.46
CA VAL A 126 -0.72 22.34 -16.40
C VAL A 126 0.36 23.27 -15.85
N LEU A 127 0.85 24.17 -16.71
CA LEU A 127 1.49 25.38 -16.22
C LEU A 127 0.34 26.11 -15.54
N GLU A 128 0.21 25.94 -14.23
CA GLU A 128 -0.51 26.95 -13.46
C GLU A 128 0.17 28.27 -13.83
N ASP A 129 -0.61 29.24 -14.30
CA ASP A 129 -0.14 30.62 -14.37
C ASP A 129 0.52 30.91 -13.03
N GLU A 130 1.72 31.50 -13.06
CA GLU A 130 2.56 31.69 -11.87
C GLU A 130 1.68 32.05 -10.67
N ARG A 131 1.79 31.29 -9.57
CA ARG A 131 1.10 31.56 -8.29
C ARG A 131 1.01 33.09 -8.17
N PRO A 132 -0.19 33.69 -8.18
CA PRO A 132 -0.34 35.12 -8.34
C PRO A 132 0.59 35.81 -7.35
N ALA A 133 1.60 36.51 -7.87
CA ALA A 133 2.64 37.14 -7.06
C ALA A 133 2.08 38.32 -6.26
N SER A 134 0.95 38.87 -6.70
CA SER A 134 0.05 39.59 -5.82
C SER A 134 -0.50 38.57 -4.84
N ALA A 135 -0.05 38.63 -3.59
CA ALA A 135 -0.86 38.14 -2.48
C ALA A 135 -2.28 38.61 -2.77
N ALA A 136 -3.16 37.68 -3.12
CA ALA A 136 -4.58 37.95 -3.11
C ALA A 136 -4.90 38.13 -1.63
N VAL A 137 -4.65 39.34 -1.13
CA VAL A 137 -5.48 39.96 -0.11
C VAL A 137 -6.83 40.14 -0.79
N ALA A 138 -7.50 39.03 -1.09
CA ALA A 138 -8.90 39.01 -0.75
C ALA A 138 -8.85 39.35 0.73
N GLU A 139 -9.40 40.49 1.11
CA GLU A 139 -9.95 40.66 2.44
C GLU A 139 -10.99 39.55 2.57
N LEU A 140 -10.54 38.31 2.77
CA LEU A 140 -11.32 37.32 3.45
C LEU A 140 -11.62 38.03 4.78
N PRO A 141 -12.89 38.29 5.09
CA PRO A 141 -13.22 38.83 6.39
C PRO A 141 -12.49 37.97 7.43
N GLU A 142 -12.03 38.56 8.54
CA GLU A 142 -11.39 37.83 9.64
C GLU A 142 -12.27 36.69 10.23
N GLU A 143 -13.47 36.50 9.66
CA GLU A 143 -14.50 35.52 9.95
C GLU A 143 -14.41 34.23 9.10
N ASP A 144 -13.33 33.98 8.34
CA ASP A 144 -12.97 32.60 7.93
C ASP A 144 -12.39 31.81 9.13
N ASP A 145 -12.97 32.03 10.31
CA ASP A 145 -12.93 31.10 11.44
C ASP A 145 -13.73 29.89 10.99
N TRP A 146 -13.04 28.86 10.52
CA TRP A 146 -13.55 27.51 10.26
C TRP A 146 -14.79 27.22 11.09
N ASP A 147 -15.94 27.34 10.42
CA ASP A 147 -17.25 27.69 10.97
C ASP A 147 -17.58 27.02 12.31
N ALA A 148 -17.12 27.64 13.41
CA ALA A 148 -17.40 27.21 14.77
C ALA A 148 -18.90 27.36 15.10
N SER A 149 -19.62 28.16 14.31
CA SER A 149 -21.06 28.40 14.42
C SER A 149 -21.92 27.29 13.79
N LEU A 150 -21.34 26.44 12.92
CA LEU A 150 -22.00 25.24 12.39
C LEU A 150 -21.86 24.01 13.28
N LEU A 151 -20.99 24.06 14.29
CA LEU A 151 -20.92 23.01 15.30
C LEU A 151 -22.17 23.13 16.20
N PRO A 152 -22.92 22.04 16.44
CA PRO A 152 -24.00 22.06 17.43
C PRO A 152 -23.48 22.62 18.76
N GLU A 153 -24.28 23.42 19.49
CA GLU A 153 -23.85 23.97 20.80
C GLU A 153 -23.38 22.90 21.81
N ASP A 154 -23.84 21.66 21.66
CA ASP A 154 -23.42 20.49 22.45
C ASP A 154 -22.04 19.92 22.06
N SER A 155 -21.39 20.42 21.01
CA SER A 155 -20.07 19.95 20.58
C SER A 155 -18.96 20.16 21.64
N TRP A 156 -19.23 20.98 22.66
CA TRP A 156 -18.33 21.23 23.78
C TRP A 156 -18.79 20.58 25.09
N GLN A 157 -19.96 19.92 25.11
CA GLN A 157 -20.37 19.13 26.25
C GLN A 157 -19.65 17.79 26.20
N ALA A 158 -19.01 17.42 27.30
CA ALA A 158 -18.44 16.09 27.44
C ALA A 158 -19.60 15.10 27.32
N ASP A 159 -19.56 14.27 26.28
CA ASP A 159 -20.52 13.21 26.06
C ASP A 159 -20.37 12.24 27.24
N GLU A 160 -21.16 12.36 28.31
CA GLU A 160 -21.11 11.45 29.46
C GLU A 160 -21.43 9.99 29.05
N SER A 161 -21.98 9.81 27.85
CA SER A 161 -22.17 8.52 27.18
C SER A 161 -20.92 7.95 26.50
N ALA A 162 -19.90 8.76 26.23
CA ALA A 162 -18.60 8.28 25.81
C ALA A 162 -17.87 7.79 27.07
N ASN A 163 -17.73 6.48 27.19
CA ASN A 163 -17.13 5.76 28.32
C ASN A 163 -15.60 6.00 28.40
N GLU A 164 -15.20 7.26 28.34
CA GLU A 164 -13.84 7.81 28.27
C GLU A 164 -13.42 8.24 29.68
N TYR A 165 -12.38 7.59 30.20
CA TYR A 165 -11.86 7.86 31.53
C TYR A 165 -10.40 8.27 31.44
N GLU A 166 -10.01 9.26 32.23
CA GLU A 166 -8.62 9.68 32.31
C GLU A 166 -7.79 8.67 33.14
N VAL A 167 -6.60 8.37 32.63
CA VAL A 167 -5.66 7.45 33.27
C VAL A 167 -4.77 8.22 34.24
N GLU A 168 -4.81 7.88 35.53
CA GLU A 168 -3.92 8.47 36.55
C GLU A 168 -2.53 7.84 36.47
N ARG A 169 -2.46 6.51 36.45
CA ARG A 169 -1.19 5.75 36.42
C ARG A 169 -1.39 4.33 35.93
N ILE A 170 -0.39 3.81 35.23
CA ILE A 170 -0.26 2.38 34.89
C ILE A 170 0.45 1.66 36.03
N LEU A 171 -0.19 0.65 36.60
CA LEU A 171 0.32 -0.11 37.74
C LEU A 171 1.10 -1.35 37.29
N ASP A 172 0.53 -2.12 36.37
CA ASP A 172 1.06 -3.42 35.99
C ASP A 172 0.75 -3.80 34.53
N VAL A 173 1.41 -4.83 34.01
CA VAL A 173 1.24 -5.35 32.65
C VAL A 173 1.16 -6.87 32.66
N ARG A 174 0.17 -7.42 31.94
CA ARG A 174 0.03 -8.88 31.77
C ARG A 174 -0.18 -9.27 30.32
N TRP A 175 0.14 -10.53 30.03
CA TRP A 175 -0.15 -11.18 28.76
C TRP A 175 -1.31 -12.15 28.95
N SER A 176 -2.50 -11.83 28.43
CA SER A 176 -3.65 -12.73 28.49
C SER A 176 -3.65 -13.70 27.31
N ALA A 177 -4.06 -14.94 27.58
CA ALA A 177 -4.27 -15.93 26.54
C ALA A 177 -5.52 -15.57 25.73
N ASN A 178 -5.42 -15.69 24.41
CA ASN A 178 -6.57 -15.48 23.55
C ASN A 178 -7.57 -16.64 23.67
N ARG A 179 -8.86 -16.34 23.52
CA ARG A 179 -9.95 -17.36 23.49
C ARG A 179 -9.77 -18.39 22.37
N THR A 180 -9.02 -18.04 21.32
CA THR A 180 -8.79 -18.88 20.13
C THR A 180 -7.30 -19.22 20.00
N ARG A 181 -7.00 -20.51 19.78
CA ARG A 181 -5.64 -21.10 19.75
C ARG A 181 -4.69 -20.48 18.69
N SER A 182 -5.21 -19.77 17.69
CA SER A 182 -4.44 -19.20 16.56
C SER A 182 -4.01 -17.74 16.74
N GLN A 183 -4.49 -17.02 17.75
CA GLN A 183 -4.24 -15.58 17.87
C GLN A 183 -3.17 -15.29 18.94
N ALA A 184 -2.19 -14.44 18.62
CA ALA A 184 -1.10 -14.05 19.52
C ALA A 184 -1.63 -13.50 20.85
N ARG A 185 -0.91 -13.69 21.97
CA ARG A 185 -1.30 -13.23 23.31
C ARG A 185 -1.60 -11.73 23.31
N ARG A 186 -2.68 -11.31 24.00
CA ARG A 186 -3.03 -9.88 24.12
C ARG A 186 -2.25 -9.25 25.26
N LYS A 187 -1.75 -8.03 25.06
CA LYS A 187 -1.08 -7.23 26.10
C LYS A 187 -2.13 -6.34 26.77
N GLU A 188 -2.31 -6.51 28.07
CA GLU A 188 -3.25 -5.77 28.90
C GLU A 188 -2.49 -5.02 29.99
N TYR A 189 -2.95 -3.82 30.33
CA TYR A 189 -2.38 -2.99 31.39
C TYR A 189 -3.40 -2.82 32.51
N LEU A 190 -2.91 -2.82 33.76
CA LEU A 190 -3.69 -2.48 34.93
C LEU A 190 -3.64 -0.97 35.16
N ILE A 191 -4.79 -0.33 35.10
CA ILE A 191 -4.92 1.12 35.08
C ILE A 191 -5.60 1.59 36.34
N LYS A 192 -4.95 2.55 37.01
CA LYS A 192 -5.59 3.38 38.01
C LYS A 192 -6.23 4.58 37.29
N TRP A 193 -7.55 4.69 37.36
CA TRP A 193 -8.30 5.79 36.76
C TRP A 193 -8.33 7.00 37.70
N THR A 194 -8.40 8.20 37.14
CA THR A 194 -8.54 9.42 37.95
C THR A 194 -9.93 9.44 38.60
N GLY A 195 -10.00 9.65 39.91
CA GLY A 195 -11.27 9.74 40.63
C GLY A 195 -11.96 8.40 40.96
N TYR A 196 -11.45 7.25 40.48
CA TYR A 196 -11.98 5.93 40.83
C TYR A 196 -10.99 5.14 41.69
N ALA A 197 -11.51 4.47 42.72
CA ALA A 197 -10.70 3.68 43.64
C ALA A 197 -10.26 2.33 43.07
N GLU A 198 -11.03 1.77 42.13
CA GLU A 198 -10.81 0.42 41.61
C GLU A 198 -10.00 0.44 40.30
N PRO A 199 -8.82 -0.20 40.27
CA PRO A 199 -8.05 -0.33 39.04
C PRO A 199 -8.59 -1.45 38.15
N SER A 200 -8.58 -1.25 36.82
CA SER A 200 -9.10 -2.24 35.87
C SER A 200 -8.08 -2.65 34.80
N TRP A 201 -8.24 -3.87 34.28
CA TRP A 201 -7.40 -4.41 33.22
C TRP A 201 -7.94 -4.03 31.84
N VAL A 202 -7.16 -3.29 31.06
CA VAL A 202 -7.58 -2.76 29.75
C VAL A 202 -6.59 -3.15 28.65
N PRO A 203 -7.05 -3.60 27.48
CA PRO A 203 -6.20 -3.90 26.34
C PRO A 203 -5.62 -2.63 25.69
N ILE A 204 -4.41 -2.74 25.12
CA ILE A 204 -3.72 -1.59 24.48
C ILE A 204 -4.54 -0.89 23.39
N THR A 205 -5.46 -1.59 22.72
CA THR A 205 -6.30 -1.02 21.66
C THR A 205 -7.32 0.00 22.17
N GLN A 206 -7.63 -0.03 23.46
CA GLN A 206 -8.57 0.88 24.10
C GLN A 206 -7.87 2.02 24.85
N LEU A 207 -6.53 2.09 24.80
CA LEU A 207 -5.74 3.06 25.56
C LEU A 207 -5.13 4.12 24.66
N ASN A 208 -5.51 5.38 24.89
CA ASN A 208 -4.99 6.54 24.17
C ASN A 208 -3.83 7.25 24.91
N CYS A 209 -3.25 6.63 25.95
CA CYS A 209 -2.22 7.24 26.80
C CYS A 209 -0.78 6.85 26.39
N GLY A 210 -0.41 7.10 25.13
CA GLY A 210 0.85 6.63 24.53
C GLY A 210 2.12 7.02 25.29
N ARG A 211 2.19 8.23 25.86
CA ARG A 211 3.34 8.69 26.65
C ARG A 211 3.55 7.88 27.93
N MET A 212 2.49 7.67 28.70
CA MET A 212 2.54 6.92 29.97
C MET A 212 2.90 5.45 29.72
N LEU A 213 2.36 4.86 28.64
CA LEU A 213 2.69 3.50 28.22
C LEU A 213 4.19 3.35 27.92
N HIS A 214 4.77 4.32 27.21
CA HIS A 214 6.18 4.29 26.85
C HIS A 214 7.10 4.42 28.08
N GLU A 215 6.79 5.33 29.01
CA GLU A 215 7.56 5.50 30.25
C GLU A 215 7.48 4.24 31.13
N PHE A 216 6.30 3.65 31.27
CA PHE A 216 6.11 2.40 32.01
C PHE A 216 6.90 1.24 31.39
N ASP A 217 6.76 0.97 30.09
CA ASP A 217 7.50 -0.11 29.41
C ASP A 217 9.02 0.07 29.50
N LYS A 218 9.51 1.31 29.44
CA LYS A 218 10.93 1.63 29.62
C LYS A 218 11.40 1.29 31.03
N SER A 219 10.62 1.68 32.04
CA SER A 219 10.92 1.38 33.45
C SER A 219 10.83 -0.11 33.78
N ALA A 220 9.85 -0.83 33.22
CA ALA A 220 9.67 -2.26 33.39
C ALA A 220 10.84 -3.06 32.77
N LYS A 221 11.29 -2.67 31.56
CA LYS A 221 12.50 -3.25 30.95
C LYS A 221 13.75 -2.97 31.77
N ALA A 222 13.89 -1.76 32.32
CA ALA A 222 15.02 -1.43 33.19
C ALA A 222 15.02 -2.29 34.46
N ARG A 223 13.86 -2.45 35.11
CA ARG A 223 13.69 -3.31 36.29
C ARG A 223 13.96 -4.79 35.98
N SER A 224 13.47 -5.31 34.86
CA SER A 224 13.74 -6.69 34.44
C SER A 224 15.23 -6.94 34.14
N ARG A 225 15.91 -5.98 33.50
CA ARG A 225 17.37 -6.03 33.29
C ARG A 225 18.13 -6.02 34.61
N PHE A 226 17.70 -5.19 35.55
CA PHE A 226 18.31 -5.09 36.87
C PHE A 226 18.10 -6.37 37.69
N ALA A 227 16.90 -6.94 37.68
CA ALA A 227 16.61 -8.22 38.33
C ALA A 227 17.41 -9.39 37.70
N ALA A 228 17.58 -9.40 36.37
CA ALA A 228 18.41 -10.39 35.69
C ALA A 228 19.90 -10.27 36.03
N MET A 229 20.40 -9.06 36.31
CA MET A 229 21.77 -8.87 36.81
C MET A 229 21.93 -9.41 38.23
N GLN A 230 20.96 -9.17 39.12
CA GLN A 230 21.02 -9.66 40.51
C GLN A 230 20.85 -11.18 40.62
N ALA A 231 20.01 -11.80 39.78
CA ALA A 231 19.83 -13.26 39.77
C ALA A 231 21.06 -14.05 39.31
N GLY A 232 22.06 -13.39 38.71
CA GLY A 232 23.35 -14.00 38.36
C GLY A 232 24.33 -14.11 39.54
N ASP A 233 24.13 -13.32 40.61
CA ASP A 233 25.03 -13.24 41.76
C ASP A 233 24.56 -14.11 42.96
N ASP A 234 23.34 -14.67 42.92
CA ASP A 234 22.77 -15.54 43.98
C ASP A 234 23.09 -17.04 43.80
N ALA A 235 23.98 -17.41 42.87
CA ALA A 235 24.55 -18.75 42.79
C ALA A 235 25.72 -18.89 43.78
N GLY A 236 25.41 -18.78 45.08
CA GLY A 236 26.34 -19.03 46.17
C GLY A 236 26.67 -20.53 46.29
N ASP A 237 27.97 -20.80 46.29
CA ASP A 237 28.69 -22.05 46.57
C ASP A 237 27.95 -23.10 47.45
N PRO A 238 27.96 -24.39 47.08
CA PRO A 238 27.71 -25.47 48.04
C PRO A 238 28.94 -25.60 48.95
N ALA A 239 28.81 -25.14 50.20
CA ALA A 239 29.80 -25.39 51.24
C ALA A 239 29.75 -26.85 51.74
N ASP A 240 30.94 -27.45 51.83
CA ASP A 240 31.39 -28.68 52.53
C ASP A 240 30.35 -29.65 53.12
#